data_AF-A0A851HJN3-F1
#
_entry.id   AF-A0A851HJN3-F1
#
_cell.length_a   1.000
_cell.length_b   1.000
_cell.length_c   1.000
_cell.angle_alpha   90.00
_cell.angle_beta   90.00
_cell.angle_gamma   90.00
#
_symmetry.space_group_name_H-M   'P 1'
#
loop_
_entity.id
_entity.type
_entity.pdbx_description
1 polymer ?
#
loop_
_entity_poly.entity_id
_entity_poly.type
_entity_poly.pdbx_seq_one_letter_code
_entity_poly.pdbx_strand_id
1 'polypeptide(L)'
;MNEPTTGLHIADVARLVNLLNEMVDDGTTVIVIEHDLDIAASDWLIDIGPGAGSAGGTVVFEGTPAELVEAETPTGQHLARAVQY
;
A
#
# COMPACT_ATOMS: atom_id res chain seq x y z
N MET A 1 -8.29 -4.35 -6.48
CA MET A 1 -7.54 -5.41 -7.17
C MET A 1 -6.75 -6.19 -6.13
N ASN A 2 -6.67 -7.52 -6.25
CA ASN A 2 -5.87 -8.34 -5.33
C ASN A 2 -4.45 -8.43 -5.90
N GLU A 3 -3.49 -7.74 -5.29
CA GLU A 3 -2.05 -7.76 -5.60
C GLU A 3 -1.71 -7.60 -7.10
N PRO A 4 -1.95 -6.40 -7.67
CA PRO A 4 -1.82 -6.15 -9.10
C PRO A 4 -0.37 -6.26 -9.62
N THR A 5 0.63 -6.19 -8.73
CA THR A 5 2.05 -6.30 -9.07
C THR A 5 2.57 -7.74 -9.19
N THR A 6 1.81 -8.74 -8.75
CA THR A 6 2.26 -10.15 -8.71
C THR A 6 2.57 -10.70 -10.11
N GLY A 7 3.84 -11.07 -10.31
CA GLY A 7 4.33 -11.70 -11.54
C GLY A 7 4.69 -10.72 -12.66
N LEU A 8 4.65 -9.41 -12.40
CA LEU A 8 5.03 -8.38 -13.37
C LEU A 8 6.53 -8.06 -13.31
N HIS A 9 7.09 -7.73 -14.47
CA HIS A 9 8.42 -7.14 -14.53
C HIS A 9 8.36 -5.69 -14.00
N ILE A 10 9.45 -5.17 -13.42
CA ILE A 10 9.50 -3.81 -12.81
C ILE A 10 8.97 -2.71 -13.74
N ALA A 11 9.21 -2.82 -15.04
CA ALA A 11 8.71 -1.88 -16.04
C ALA A 11 7.16 -1.92 -16.21
N ASP A 12 6.55 -3.09 -16.00
CA ASP A 12 5.11 -3.28 -16.12
C ASP A 12 4.37 -2.80 -14.88
N VAL A 13 5.01 -2.88 -13.70
CA VAL A 13 4.51 -2.31 -12.44
C VAL A 13 4.34 -0.80 -12.56
N ALA A 14 5.37 -0.08 -13.02
CA ALA A 14 5.28 1.36 -13.20
C ALA A 14 4.17 1.76 -14.19
N ARG A 15 3.98 0.97 -15.26
CA ARG A 15 2.92 1.21 -16.24
C ARG A 15 1.53 0.98 -15.65
N LEU A 16 1.38 -0.07 -14.84
CA LEU A 16 0.14 -0.37 -14.14
C LEU A 16 -0.21 0.74 -13.14
N VAL A 17 0.74 1.18 -12.32
CA VAL A 17 0.55 2.29 -11.37
C VAL A 17 0.09 3.55 -12.09
N ASN A 18 0.72 3.91 -13.22
CA ASN A 18 0.31 5.07 -14.01
C ASN A 18 -1.15 4.95 -14.51
N LEU A 19 -1.57 3.77 -14.98
CA LEU A 19 -2.95 3.55 -15.40
C LEU A 19 -3.94 3.67 -14.24
N LEU A 20 -3.58 3.16 -13.05
CA LEU A 20 -4.42 3.31 -11.86
C LEU A 20 -4.54 4.78 -11.44
N ASN A 21 -3.46 5.55 -11.53
CA ASN A 21 -3.48 6.98 -11.26
C ASN A 21 -4.36 7.74 -12.26
N GLU A 22 -4.28 7.42 -13.55
CA GLU A 22 -5.17 8.02 -14.57
C GLU A 22 -6.66 7.77 -14.24
N MET A 23 -7.02 6.57 -13.77
CA MET A 23 -8.40 6.27 -13.35
C MET A 23 -8.81 7.09 -12.12
N VAL A 24 -7.90 7.29 -11.17
CA VAL A 24 -8.13 8.13 -9.99
C VAL A 24 -8.32 9.60 -10.38
N ASP A 25 -7.49 10.12 -11.28
CA ASP A 25 -7.59 11.48 -11.81
C ASP A 25 -8.93 11.73 -12.53
N ASP A 26 -9.48 10.69 -13.19
CA ASP A 26 -10.81 10.71 -13.80
C ASP A 26 -11.97 10.62 -12.79
N GLY A 27 -11.67 10.59 -11.48
CA GLY A 27 -12.64 10.57 -10.38
C GLY A 27 -13.07 9.17 -9.95
N THR A 28 -12.37 8.11 -10.40
CA THR A 28 -12.66 6.73 -9.99
C THR A 28 -11.91 6.39 -8.70
N THR A 29 -12.62 5.91 -7.67
CA THR A 29 -11.94 5.34 -6.50
C THR A 29 -11.39 3.95 -6.82
N VAL A 30 -10.07 3.78 -6.67
CA VAL A 30 -9.39 2.49 -6.86
C VAL A 30 -8.98 1.95 -5.50
N ILE A 31 -9.36 0.71 -5.20
CA ILE A 31 -8.95 -0.01 -3.98
C ILE A 31 -8.03 -1.15 -4.38
N VAL A 32 -6.84 -1.20 -3.77
CA VAL A 32 -5.81 -2.20 -4.06
C VAL A 32 -5.36 -2.86 -2.76
N ILE A 33 -5.12 -4.18 -2.82
CA ILE A 33 -4.42 -4.92 -1.77
C ILE A 33 -2.99 -5.09 -2.24
N GLU A 34 -2.02 -4.59 -1.47
CA GLU A 34 -0.60 -4.63 -1.81
C GLU A 34 0.26 -5.07 -0.62
N HIS A 35 1.40 -5.67 -0.93
CA HIS A 35 2.39 -6.12 0.04
C HIS A 35 3.78 -5.48 -0.16
N ASP A 36 4.01 -4.77 -1.27
CA ASP A 36 5.29 -4.14 -1.63
C ASP A 36 5.29 -2.61 -1.40
N LEU A 37 6.43 -1.98 -1.65
CA LEU A 37 6.76 -0.57 -1.37
C LEU A 37 5.93 0.45 -2.17
N ASP A 38 5.19 0.01 -3.18
CA ASP A 38 4.29 0.87 -3.97
C ASP A 38 3.15 1.47 -3.14
N ILE A 39 2.95 1.00 -1.89
CA ILE A 39 2.08 1.65 -0.90
C ILE A 39 2.41 3.13 -0.66
N ALA A 40 3.67 3.56 -0.88
CA ALA A 40 4.08 4.94 -0.73
C ALA A 40 3.38 5.90 -1.70
N ALA A 41 2.90 5.39 -2.85
CA ALA A 41 2.22 6.17 -3.88
C ALA A 41 0.72 6.33 -3.62
N SER A 42 0.17 5.70 -2.57
CA SER A 42 -1.25 5.76 -2.24
C SER A 42 -1.63 7.03 -1.46
N ASP A 43 -2.84 7.53 -1.68
CA ASP A 43 -3.37 8.66 -0.90
C ASP A 43 -3.85 8.24 0.50
N TRP A 44 -4.26 6.97 0.65
CA TRP A 44 -4.83 6.43 1.88
C TRP A 44 -4.50 4.94 2.04
N LEU A 45 -4.20 4.54 3.27
CA LEU A 45 -3.83 3.18 3.65
C LEU A 45 -4.72 2.67 4.78
N ILE A 46 -5.02 1.37 4.72
CA ILE A 46 -5.64 0.59 5.80
C ILE A 46 -4.74 -0.62 6.03
N ASP A 47 -4.09 -0.68 7.19
CA ASP A 47 -3.20 -1.78 7.57
C ASP A 47 -3.96 -2.81 8.40
N ILE A 48 -3.83 -4.09 8.05
CA ILE A 48 -4.54 -5.20 8.71
C ILE A 48 -3.53 -6.13 9.37
N GLY A 49 -3.71 -6.38 10.67
CA GLY A 49 -2.78 -7.18 11.46
C GLY A 49 -3.35 -7.57 12.83
N PRO A 50 -2.50 -7.74 13.87
CA PRO A 50 -1.04 -7.63 13.88
C PRO A 50 -0.28 -8.84 13.30
N GLY A 51 -0.98 -9.95 13.04
CA GLY A 51 -0.42 -11.15 12.40
C GLY A 51 -1.36 -11.73 11.34
N ALA A 52 -1.09 -12.95 10.88
CA ALA A 52 -1.93 -13.66 9.92
C ALA A 52 -2.88 -14.65 10.61
N GLY A 53 -3.93 -15.08 9.89
CA GLY A 53 -4.87 -16.10 10.38
C GLY A 53 -5.61 -15.64 11.63
N SER A 54 -5.63 -16.48 12.68
CA SER A 54 -6.31 -16.16 13.95
C SER A 54 -5.67 -15.01 14.73
N ALA A 55 -4.44 -14.61 14.38
CA ALA A 55 -3.75 -13.46 14.97
C ALA A 55 -3.92 -12.17 14.14
N GLY A 56 -4.74 -12.20 13.08
CA GLY A 56 -5.00 -11.08 12.18
C GLY A 56 -6.44 -10.59 12.20
N GLY A 57 -6.83 -9.90 11.13
CA GLY A 57 -8.21 -9.48 10.88
C GLY A 57 -8.64 -8.22 11.64
N THR A 58 -7.69 -7.47 12.21
CA THR A 58 -7.97 -6.19 12.86
C THR A 58 -7.33 -5.06 12.07
N VAL A 59 -8.02 -3.93 11.94
CA VAL A 59 -7.42 -2.68 11.44
C VAL A 59 -6.45 -2.17 12.48
N VAL A 60 -5.16 -2.19 12.18
CA VAL A 60 -4.09 -1.74 13.09
C VAL A 60 -3.63 -0.32 12.77
N PHE A 61 -3.92 0.18 11.57
CA PHE A 61 -3.69 1.57 11.17
C PHE A 61 -4.66 1.97 10.05
N GLU A 62 -5.04 3.24 10.03
CA GLU A 62 -5.78 3.87 8.94
C GLU A 62 -5.33 5.34 8.82
N GLY A 63 -4.92 5.77 7.61
CA GLY A 63 -4.42 7.12 7.37
C GLY A 63 -3.51 7.21 6.14
N THR A 64 -2.75 8.30 6.05
CA THR A 64 -1.83 8.55 4.94
C THR A 64 -0.51 7.77 5.09
N PRO A 65 0.27 7.57 4.01
CA PRO A 65 1.60 6.95 4.11
C PRO A 65 2.56 7.67 5.05
N ALA A 66 2.47 9.01 5.13
CA ALA A 66 3.29 9.81 6.04
C ALA A 66 2.95 9.53 7.51
N GLU A 67 1.66 9.38 7.84
CA GLU A 67 1.21 9.01 9.19
C GLU A 67 1.58 7.56 9.52
N LEU A 68 1.60 6.67 8.52
CA LEU A 68 1.98 5.26 8.72
C LEU A 68 3.45 5.10 9.10
N VAL A 69 4.35 5.95 8.57
CA VAL A 69 5.78 5.93 8.94
C VAL A 69 5.98 6.22 10.43
N GLU A 70 5.14 7.06 11.01
CA GLU A 70 5.15 7.38 12.45
C GLU A 70 4.43 6.30 13.29
N ALA A 71 3.69 5.40 12.66
CA ALA A 71 2.99 4.33 13.34
C ALA A 71 3.95 3.17 13.67
N GLU A 72 3.87 2.64 14.89
CA GLU A 72 4.69 1.51 15.35
C GLU A 72 4.20 0.15 14.82
N THR A 73 3.69 0.07 13.57
CA THR A 73 3.27 -1.18 12.93
C THR A 73 4.41 -1.82 12.13
N PRO A 74 4.40 -3.14 11.88
CA PRO A 74 5.38 -3.78 11.02
C PRO A 74 5.46 -3.16 9.62
N THR A 75 4.30 -2.80 9.05
CA THR A 75 4.19 -2.14 7.75
C THR A 75 4.80 -0.73 7.79
N GLY A 76 4.50 0.07 8.82
CA GLY A 76 5.09 1.40 9.02
C GLY A 76 6.61 1.38 9.17
N GLN A 77 7.14 0.45 9.96
CA GLN A 77 8.59 0.25 10.12
C GLN A 77 9.28 -0.15 8.81
N HIS A 78 8.61 -0.96 7.98
CA HIS A 78 9.13 -1.36 6.68
C HIS A 78 9.13 -0.16 5.70
N LEU A 79 8.01 0.56 5.63
CA LEU A 79 7.87 1.75 4.82
C LEU A 79 8.94 2.79 5.18
N ALA A 80 9.10 3.12 6.47
CA ALA A 80 10.10 4.07 6.96
C ALA A 80 11.53 3.79 6.43
N ARG A 81 11.92 2.50 6.38
CA ARG A 81 13.23 2.09 5.86
C ARG A 81 13.37 2.26 4.35
N ALA A 82 12.27 2.11 3.61
CA ALA A 82 12.27 2.15 2.16
C ALA A 82 12.24 3.57 1.58
N VAL A 83 11.49 4.49 2.21
CA VAL A 83 11.34 5.88 1.73
C VAL A 83 12.48 6.82 2.17
N GLN A 84 13.47 6.35 2.94
CA GLN A 84 14.60 7.17 3.45
C GLN A 84 14.14 8.53 4.02
N TYR A 85 13.10 8.52 4.86
CA TYR A 85 12.79 9.67 5.70
C TYR A 85 13.86 9.89 6.77
#